data_AF-A0A9E3UVD8-F1
#
_entry.id   AF-A0A9E3UVD8-F1
#
_cell.length_a   1.000
_cell.length_b   1.000
_cell.length_c   1.000
_cell.angle_alpha   90.00
_cell.angle_beta   90.00
_cell.angle_gamma   90.00
#
_symmetry.space_group_name_H-M   'P 1'
#
loop_
_entity.id
_entity.type
_entity.pdbx_description
1 polymer ?
#
loop_
_entity_poly.entity_id
_entity_poly.type
_entity_poly.pdbx_seq_one_letter_code
_entity_poly.pdbx_strand_id
1 'polypeptide(L)'
;MKGSTMWDRYRKLKPGAATVLIVVAALSLTGTPDTSMRWLVGVAAASMLILAYLAEEVVWIARNRGRPCPKCGALMKVQAFRLQTRCPRCGEMP
;
A
#
# COMPACT_ATOMS: atom_id res chain seq x y z
N MET A 1 -19.45 2.53 16.38
CA MET A 1 -19.11 1.66 15.23
C MET A 1 -17.71 1.09 15.42
N LYS A 2 -17.60 -0.16 15.87
CA LYS A 2 -16.33 -0.90 16.09
C LYS A 2 -15.87 -1.48 14.76
N GLY A 3 -14.95 -0.81 14.07
CA GLY A 3 -14.40 -1.29 12.79
C GLY A 3 -12.98 -0.78 12.49
N SER A 4 -12.30 -0.18 13.46
CA SER A 4 -11.00 0.49 13.30
C SER A 4 -9.79 -0.40 13.56
N THR A 5 -9.94 -1.58 14.18
CA THR A 5 -8.77 -2.33 14.69
C THR A 5 -7.91 -3.03 13.64
N MET A 6 -8.48 -3.63 12.61
CA MET A 6 -7.69 -4.37 11.60
C MET A 6 -7.03 -3.43 10.59
N TRP A 7 -7.75 -2.40 10.15
CA TRP A 7 -7.30 -1.48 9.11
C TRP A 7 -6.21 -0.52 9.62
N ASP A 8 -6.33 -0.01 10.84
CA ASP A 8 -5.30 0.86 11.43
C ASP A 8 -4.00 0.08 11.69
N ARG A 9 -4.11 -1.20 12.09
CA ARG A 9 -2.95 -2.10 12.20
C ARG A 9 -2.31 -2.35 10.83
N TYR A 10 -3.12 -2.62 9.80
CA TYR A 10 -2.64 -2.77 8.44
C TYR A 10 -1.88 -1.52 7.95
N ARG A 11 -2.43 -0.32 8.14
CA ARG A 11 -1.75 0.94 7.78
C ARG A 11 -0.42 1.15 8.50
N LYS A 12 -0.33 0.80 9.79
CA LYS A 12 0.91 0.93 10.56
C LYS A 12 1.98 -0.08 10.12
N LEU A 13 1.58 -1.30 9.78
CA LEU A 13 2.48 -2.35 9.32
C LEU A 13 2.91 -2.18 7.85
N LYS A 14 2.05 -1.62 7.00
CA LYS A 14 2.30 -1.48 5.56
C LYS A 14 3.64 -0.81 5.21
N PRO A 15 4.02 0.35 5.78
CA PRO A 15 5.31 0.96 5.45
C PRO A 15 6.49 0.09 5.90
N GLY A 16 6.43 -0.55 7.08
CA GLY A 16 7.49 -1.45 7.53
C GLY A 16 7.65 -2.68 6.63
N ALA A 17 6.54 -3.34 6.30
CA ALA A 17 6.54 -4.48 5.38
C ALA A 17 7.01 -4.10 3.98
N ALA A 18 6.61 -2.92 3.48
CA ALA A 18 7.05 -2.41 2.19
C ALA A 18 8.56 -2.17 2.17
N THR A 19 9.12 -1.52 3.20
CA THR A 19 10.57 -1.28 3.30
C THR A 19 11.35 -2.58 3.31
N VAL A 20 10.93 -3.59 4.08
CA VAL A 20 11.60 -4.90 4.12
C VAL A 20 11.58 -5.56 2.74
N LEU A 21 10.43 -5.57 2.05
CA LEU A 21 10.33 -6.15 0.72
C LEU A 21 11.17 -5.38 -0.32
N ILE A 22 11.25 -4.05 -0.20
CA ILE A 22 12.09 -3.21 -1.08
C ILE A 22 13.56 -3.55 -0.88
N VAL A 23 14.01 -3.67 0.39
CA VAL A 23 15.39 -4.04 0.70
C VAL A 23 15.73 -5.44 0.18
N VAL A 24 14.83 -6.42 0.39
CA VAL A 24 15.03 -7.78 -0.13
C VAL A 24 15.09 -7.78 -1.65
N ALA A 25 14.18 -7.08 -2.33
CA ALA A 25 14.19 -6.95 -3.79
C ALA A 25 15.46 -6.26 -4.28
N ALA A 26 15.86 -5.14 -3.67
CA ALA A 26 17.05 -4.39 -4.05
C ALA A 26 18.34 -5.20 -3.89
N LEU A 27 18.47 -5.96 -2.79
CA LEU A 27 19.61 -6.85 -2.55
C LEU A 27 19.61 -8.08 -3.45
N SER A 28 18.44 -8.53 -3.90
CA SER A 28 18.30 -9.76 -4.68
C SER A 28 18.35 -9.53 -6.19
N LEU A 29 17.95 -8.34 -6.66
CA LEU A 29 17.93 -7.92 -8.06
C LEU A 29 19.20 -7.16 -8.50
N THR A 30 20.30 -7.30 -7.77
CA THR A 30 21.59 -6.70 -8.17
C THR A 30 22.25 -7.50 -9.29
N GLY A 31 22.74 -6.81 -10.33
CA GLY A 31 23.46 -7.42 -11.44
C GLY A 31 22.58 -7.74 -12.65
N THR A 32 22.99 -8.68 -13.49
CA THR A 32 22.24 -9.10 -14.68
C THR A 32 21.10 -10.05 -14.32
N PRO A 33 19.98 -10.03 -15.05
CA PRO A 33 18.93 -11.00 -14.87
C PRO A 33 19.46 -12.42 -15.11
N ASP A 34 19.30 -13.26 -14.11
CA ASP A 34 19.72 -14.65 -14.14
C ASP A 34 18.61 -15.51 -13.49
N THR A 35 18.51 -16.78 -13.88
CA THR A 35 17.54 -17.75 -13.33
C THR A 35 17.93 -18.26 -11.94
N SER A 36 18.95 -17.66 -11.33
CA SER A 36 19.38 -18.00 -9.97
C SER A 36 18.25 -17.84 -8.94
N MET A 37 18.27 -18.70 -7.92
CA MET A 37 17.25 -18.71 -6.86
C MET A 37 17.17 -17.38 -6.11
N ARG A 38 18.29 -16.65 -5.98
CA ARG A 38 18.33 -15.29 -5.41
C ARG A 38 17.54 -14.30 -6.28
N TRP A 39 17.73 -14.33 -7.59
CA TRP A 39 17.03 -13.42 -8.49
C TRP A 39 15.52 -13.70 -8.52
N LEU A 40 15.12 -14.98 -8.53
CA LEU A 40 13.72 -15.39 -8.40
C LEU A 40 13.07 -14.90 -7.10
N VAL A 41 13.78 -14.95 -5.97
CA VAL A 41 13.31 -14.38 -4.70
C VAL A 41 13.12 -12.86 -4.81
N GLY A 42 14.05 -12.17 -5.48
CA GLY A 42 13.94 -10.74 -5.75
C GLY A 42 12.70 -10.38 -6.60
N VAL A 43 12.45 -11.14 -7.67
CA VAL A 43 11.27 -10.97 -8.52
C VAL A 43 9.99 -11.25 -7.75
N ALA A 44 9.95 -12.31 -6.95
CA ALA A 44 8.79 -12.64 -6.13
C ALA A 44 8.49 -11.52 -5.11
N ALA A 45 9.51 -10.99 -4.43
CA ALA A 45 9.37 -9.89 -3.48
C ALA A 45 8.88 -8.60 -4.17
N ALA A 46 9.42 -8.25 -5.34
CA ALA A 46 8.97 -7.12 -6.13
C ALA A 46 7.53 -7.28 -6.63
N SER A 47 7.17 -8.48 -7.08
CA SER A 47 5.81 -8.81 -7.53
C SER A 47 4.80 -8.67 -6.40
N MET A 48 5.14 -9.15 -5.18
CA MET A 48 4.29 -8.98 -4.00
C MET A 48 4.09 -7.51 -3.63
N LEU A 49 5.12 -6.68 -3.73
CA LEU A 49 5.00 -5.23 -3.52
C LEU A 49 4.01 -4.59 -4.49
N ILE A 50 4.14 -4.92 -5.78
CA ILE A 50 3.25 -4.40 -6.83
C ILE A 50 1.81 -4.84 -6.56
N LEU A 51 1.58 -6.13 -6.30
CA LEU A 51 0.26 -6.67 -6.00
C LEU A 51 -0.33 -6.06 -4.73
N ALA A 52 0.46 -5.87 -3.66
CA ALA A 52 -0.01 -5.26 -2.43
C ALA A 52 -0.40 -3.78 -2.64
N TYR A 53 0.33 -3.06 -3.50
CA TYR A 53 0.00 -1.68 -3.84
C TYR A 53 -1.31 -1.61 -4.66
N LEU A 54 -1.43 -2.46 -5.68
CA LEU A 54 -2.62 -2.52 -6.53
C LEU A 54 -3.86 -3.04 -5.81
N ALA A 55 -3.72 -4.05 -4.95
CA ALA A 55 -4.84 -4.63 -4.22
C ALA A 55 -5.53 -3.60 -3.31
N GLU A 56 -4.79 -2.68 -2.70
CA GLU A 56 -5.40 -1.61 -1.91
C GLU A 56 -6.26 -0.69 -2.78
N GLU A 57 -5.76 -0.27 -3.95
CA GLU A 57 -6.52 0.55 -4.90
C GLU A 57 -7.78 -0.19 -5.38
N VAL A 58 -7.65 -1.46 -5.78
CA VAL A 58 -8.76 -2.29 -6.24
C VAL A 58 -9.82 -2.47 -5.15
N VAL A 59 -9.43 -2.70 -3.90
CA VAL A 59 -10.38 -2.82 -2.78
C VAL A 59 -11.15 -1.52 -2.58
N TRP A 60 -10.50 -0.36 -2.69
CA TRP A 60 -11.19 0.93 -2.54
C TRP A 60 -12.10 1.26 -3.71
N ILE A 61 -11.68 0.95 -4.94
CA ILE A 61 -12.51 1.07 -6.15
C ILE A 61 -13.73 0.15 -6.05
N ALA A 62 -13.53 -1.13 -5.71
CA ALA A 62 -14.59 -2.13 -5.58
C ALA A 62 -15.59 -1.78 -4.47
N ARG A 63 -15.12 -1.20 -3.35
CA ARG A 63 -16.01 -0.76 -2.27
C ARG A 63 -16.79 0.51 -2.63
N ASN A 64 -16.31 1.32 -3.58
CA ASN A 64 -16.95 2.56 -4.05
C ASN A 64 -17.38 3.55 -2.94
N ARG A 65 -16.86 3.41 -1.71
CA ARG A 65 -17.25 4.22 -0.53
C ARG A 65 -16.24 5.32 -0.19
N GLY A 66 -15.11 5.39 -0.89
CA GLY A 66 -14.00 6.28 -0.52
C GLY A 66 -13.28 5.83 0.76
N ARG A 67 -12.19 6.52 1.10
CA ARG A 67 -11.30 6.21 2.24
C ARG A 67 -11.68 7.09 3.44
N PRO A 68 -11.86 6.54 4.65
CA PRO A 68 -12.11 7.37 5.82
C PRO A 68 -10.88 8.20 6.18
N CYS A 69 -11.09 9.49 6.41
CA CYS A 69 -10.08 10.41 6.92
C CYS A 69 -9.64 9.96 8.33
N PRO A 70 -8.33 9.81 8.59
CA PRO A 70 -7.83 9.37 9.89
C PRO A 70 -8.16 10.34 11.04
N LYS A 71 -8.39 11.62 10.75
CA LYS A 71 -8.64 12.67 11.75
C LYS A 71 -10.13 12.86 12.06
N CYS A 72 -10.96 13.01 11.02
CA CYS A 72 -12.38 13.35 11.18
C CYS A 72 -13.35 12.24 10.79
N GLY A 73 -12.87 11.09 10.30
CA GLY A 73 -13.70 9.95 9.90
C GLY A 73 -14.55 10.17 8.65
N ALA A 74 -14.52 11.36 8.04
CA ALA A 74 -15.26 11.65 6.82
C ALA A 74 -14.76 10.77 5.66
N LEU A 75 -15.69 10.23 4.86
CA LEU A 75 -15.35 9.46 3.67
C LEU A 75 -14.83 10.40 2.58
N MET A 76 -13.61 10.15 2.14
CA MET A 76 -12.95 10.92 1.09
C MET A 76 -12.97 10.10 -0.19
N LYS A 77 -13.38 10.70 -1.31
CA LYS A 77 -13.31 10.05 -2.61
C LYS A 77 -11.83 9.98 -3.01
N VAL A 78 -11.21 8.82 -2.82
CA VAL A 78 -9.84 8.56 -3.26
C VAL A 78 -9.84 8.42 -4.77
N GLN A 79 -9.03 9.24 -5.44
CA GLN A 79 -8.71 9.03 -6.85
C GLN A 79 -7.60 8.00 -6.92
N ALA A 80 -7.77 6.99 -7.78
CA ALA A 80 -6.77 5.95 -7.97
C ALA A 80 -5.41 6.58 -8.27
N PHE A 81 -4.36 6.08 -7.62
CA PHE A 81 -2.97 6.53 -7.82
C PHE A 81 -2.65 7.95 -7.32
N ARG A 82 -3.60 8.68 -6.69
CA ARG A 82 -3.28 9.94 -6.00
C ARG A 82 -2.90 9.70 -4.55
N LEU A 83 -1.63 9.90 -4.26
CA LEU A 83 -1.05 9.82 -2.90
C LEU A 83 -1.51 10.95 -1.98
N GLN A 84 -1.91 12.11 -2.53
CA GLN A 84 -2.30 13.29 -1.75
C GLN A 84 -3.70 13.75 -2.11
N THR A 85 -4.69 13.30 -1.35
CA THR A 85 -6.04 13.87 -1.36
C THR A 85 -6.30 14.55 -0.02
N ARG A 86 -6.40 15.88 -0.01
CA ARG A 86 -6.83 16.62 1.19
C ARG A 86 -8.26 16.23 1.54
N CYS A 87 -8.52 16.08 2.84
CA CYS A 87 -9.88 15.91 3.32
C CYS A 87 -10.69 17.17 3.04
N PRO A 88 -11.85 17.08 2.35
CA PRO A 88 -12.69 18.26 2.11
C PRO A 88 -13.32 18.81 3.39
N ARG A 89 -13.34 18.02 4.48
CA ARG A 89 -13.95 18.41 5.76
C ARG A 89 -12.97 19.05 6.74
N CYS A 90 -11.74 18.53 6.84
CA CYS A 90 -10.75 19.01 7.81
C CYS A 90 -9.44 19.49 7.19
N GLY A 91 -9.30 19.49 5.86
CA GLY A 91 -8.11 19.96 5.14
C GLY A 91 -6.86 19.07 5.27
N GLU A 92 -6.84 18.13 6.22
CA GLU A 92 -5.70 17.25 6.48
C GLU A 92 -5.38 16.35 5.27
N MET A 93 -4.09 16.11 5.06
CA MET A 93 -3.62 15.06 4.16
C MET A 93 -3.56 13.73 4.95
N PRO A 94 -4.01 12.61 4.37
CA PRO A 94 -3.96 11.29 5.00
C PRO A 94 -2.55 10.75 5.18
#